data_AF-A0A818FRR9-F1
#
_entry.id   AF-A0A818FRR9-F1
#
_cell.length_a   1.000
_cell.length_b   1.000
_cell.length_c   1.000
_cell.angle_alpha   90.00
_cell.angle_beta   90.00
_cell.angle_gamma   90.00
#
_symmetry.space_group_name_H-M   'P 1'
#
loop_
_entity.id
_entity.type
_entity.pdbx_description
1 polymer ?
#
loop_
_entity_poly.entity_id
_entity_poly.type
_entity_poly.pdbx_seq_one_letter_code
_entity_poly.pdbx_strand_id
1 'polypeptide(L)'
;MRIVSVLFWVILSNYADRVFTQTCNATYPYSRCSSNLDCGCLPLTRSGNGGICAYLNVPCTDLIPCENDNRTCTEVRQVCVKHSRCQNIPLCYPLDMIHPNLCPPTTFRLSSSGSNNDLCETTTWQQQGITILGTNSTQPIWNPYDDDEFFVDVDETIYIVDNRNDQVIKWKNWNSPGEIVAGNGSYGSANNQLGSPNSIAIKKDGTIFVCDAGNYRVQRWYKNAQQGQTIIDNIYCTSLALDQKESLYIGSPGLIIKWPGNQIVAGGNDVGTKLNQLGYFPRIFIDQNQSIFVADEGNRVVKWTIGAREGIVVAGNNKAGNDSNQLNGPRSVFVDQMENVYIADTKNQRVVRWLKGLSSGTVIVDLKITDQYFDPISFSFGRNGNLFVLDEYIARVQMFTIDKNTCAHG
;
A
#
# COMPACT_ATOMS: atom_id res chain seq x y z
N MET A 1 -62.33 6.21 25.48
CA MET A 1 -61.46 7.00 24.57
C MET A 1 -61.00 6.05 23.46
N ARG A 2 -61.09 6.36 22.15
CA ARG A 2 -60.23 7.28 21.35
C ARG A 2 -58.73 7.00 21.59
N ILE A 3 -57.82 6.78 20.64
CA ILE A 3 -57.74 6.79 19.14
C ILE A 3 -56.35 6.11 18.81
N VAL A 4 -55.98 5.40 17.73
CA VAL A 4 -56.54 4.90 16.43
C VAL A 4 -55.64 3.69 15.98
N SER A 5 -56.13 2.60 15.34
CA SER A 5 -56.06 2.21 13.89
C SER A 5 -54.68 2.40 13.18
N VAL A 6 -54.18 1.62 12.20
CA VAL A 6 -54.67 0.63 11.16
C VAL A 6 -53.51 -0.40 10.95
N LEU A 7 -53.68 -1.73 10.98
CA LEU A 7 -53.93 -2.69 9.83
C LEU A 7 -52.93 -2.53 8.64
N PHE A 8 -52.41 -3.57 7.95
CA PHE A 8 -53.05 -4.79 7.41
C PHE A 8 -52.12 -6.02 7.26
N TRP A 9 -52.70 -7.20 6.97
CA TRP A 9 -52.07 -8.45 6.47
C TRP A 9 -52.15 -8.58 4.94
N VAL A 10 -51.22 -9.30 4.30
CA VAL A 10 -51.40 -10.04 3.01
C VAL A 10 -50.64 -11.37 3.07
N ILE A 11 -51.07 -12.38 2.30
CA ILE A 11 -50.64 -13.80 2.39
C ILE A 11 -49.96 -14.30 1.10
N LEU A 12 -48.94 -15.15 1.29
CA LEU A 12 -48.30 -16.16 0.40
C LEU A 12 -48.62 -16.20 -1.11
N SER A 13 -47.55 -16.34 -1.91
CA SER A 13 -47.48 -17.33 -2.98
C SER A 13 -46.05 -17.89 -3.12
N ASN A 14 -45.87 -19.07 -3.74
CA ASN A 14 -44.61 -19.81 -3.71
C ASN A 14 -43.67 -19.45 -4.89
N TYR A 15 -42.40 -19.21 -4.58
CA TYR A 15 -41.28 -19.73 -5.38
C TYR A 15 -40.25 -20.35 -4.44
N ALA A 16 -39.76 -21.54 -4.79
CA ALA A 16 -38.89 -22.35 -3.94
C ALA A 16 -37.48 -22.45 -4.53
N ASP A 17 -36.69 -21.38 -4.41
CA ASP A 17 -35.24 -21.49 -4.57
C ASP A 17 -34.60 -21.86 -3.23
N ARG A 18 -33.87 -22.99 -3.22
CA ARG A 18 -33.10 -23.43 -2.05
C ARG A 18 -31.84 -22.58 -1.95
N VAL A 19 -31.93 -21.46 -1.23
CA VAL A 19 -30.75 -20.70 -0.79
C VAL A 19 -29.90 -21.62 0.09
N PHE A 20 -28.79 -22.12 -0.46
CA PHE A 20 -27.81 -22.94 0.28
C PHE A 20 -26.90 -22.09 1.18
N THR A 21 -27.46 -21.08 1.85
CA THR A 21 -26.85 -20.59 3.09
C THR A 21 -27.10 -21.63 4.16
N GLN A 22 -26.03 -22.25 4.66
CA GLN A 22 -26.14 -23.20 5.77
C GLN A 22 -26.37 -22.40 7.05
N THR A 23 -27.64 -22.04 7.30
CA THR A 23 -28.06 -21.24 8.45
C THR A 23 -27.90 -22.05 9.72
N CYS A 24 -26.91 -21.67 10.53
CA CYS A 24 -26.60 -22.36 11.78
C CYS A 24 -27.37 -21.71 12.94
N ASN A 25 -28.11 -22.53 13.69
CA ASN A 25 -28.94 -22.09 14.81
C ASN A 25 -28.09 -22.09 16.10
N ALA A 26 -27.47 -20.96 16.40
CA ALA A 26 -26.37 -20.87 17.36
C ALA A 26 -26.55 -19.74 18.37
N THR A 27 -26.67 -20.08 19.65
CA THR A 27 -26.68 -19.13 20.77
C THR A 27 -25.28 -18.63 21.17
N TYR A 28 -24.22 -19.22 20.61
CA TYR A 28 -22.82 -18.89 20.88
C TYR A 28 -22.01 -18.84 19.59
N PRO A 29 -21.10 -17.85 19.42
CA PRO A 29 -20.16 -17.84 18.31
C PRO A 29 -19.22 -19.05 18.35
N TYR A 30 -18.69 -19.45 17.19
CA TYR A 30 -17.75 -20.58 17.02
C TYR A 30 -18.33 -21.98 17.29
N SER A 31 -19.66 -22.12 17.33
CA SER A 31 -20.31 -23.43 17.24
C SER A 31 -20.09 -24.07 15.86
N ARG A 32 -20.07 -25.41 15.79
CA ARG A 32 -19.78 -26.14 14.54
C ARG A 32 -20.96 -26.11 13.57
N CYS A 33 -20.67 -26.05 12.28
CA CYS A 33 -21.69 -26.16 11.25
C CYS A 33 -22.20 -27.60 11.07
N SER A 34 -23.46 -27.73 10.67
CA SER A 34 -24.19 -29.00 10.70
C SER A 34 -23.78 -30.01 9.62
N SER A 35 -23.15 -29.57 8.52
CA SER A 35 -22.65 -30.46 7.46
C SER A 35 -21.16 -30.34 7.16
N ASN A 36 -20.40 -29.46 7.82
CA ASN A 36 -18.95 -29.38 7.66
C ASN A 36 -18.28 -29.03 9.01
N LEU A 37 -17.34 -29.87 9.43
CA LEU A 37 -16.59 -29.72 10.68
C LEU A 37 -15.50 -28.65 10.62
N ASP A 38 -15.03 -28.30 9.42
CA ASP A 38 -13.97 -27.29 9.22
C ASP A 38 -14.50 -25.86 9.28
N CYS A 39 -15.79 -25.64 8.97
CA CYS A 39 -16.41 -24.30 8.94
C CYS A 39 -17.23 -24.06 10.23
N GLY A 40 -17.10 -22.88 10.83
CA GLY A 40 -17.74 -22.49 12.08
C GLY A 40 -18.87 -21.48 11.90
N CYS A 41 -19.78 -21.43 12.86
CA CYS A 41 -20.94 -20.54 12.84
C CYS A 41 -20.61 -19.13 13.34
N LEU A 42 -20.90 -18.13 12.49
CA LEU A 42 -20.83 -16.70 12.81
C LEU A 42 -22.24 -16.11 12.93
N PRO A 43 -22.69 -15.67 14.12
CA PRO A 43 -24.03 -15.10 14.30
C PRO A 43 -24.15 -13.74 13.59
N LEU A 44 -25.25 -13.52 12.86
CA LEU A 44 -25.47 -12.31 12.06
C LEU A 44 -25.87 -11.08 12.89
N THR A 45 -26.35 -11.28 14.13
CA THR A 45 -26.72 -10.20 15.05
C THR A 45 -26.33 -10.56 16.49
N ARG A 46 -26.25 -9.56 17.38
CA ARG A 46 -26.00 -9.79 18.82
C ARG A 46 -27.21 -10.33 19.60
N SER A 47 -28.38 -10.50 18.96
CA SER A 47 -29.66 -10.71 19.65
C SER A 47 -30.64 -11.65 18.94
N GLY A 48 -30.22 -12.36 17.90
CA GLY A 48 -31.09 -13.24 17.10
C GLY A 48 -30.46 -14.62 16.86
N ASN A 49 -31.30 -15.67 16.92
CA ASN A 49 -30.91 -17.05 16.61
C ASN A 49 -30.68 -17.22 15.10
N GLY A 50 -29.45 -17.03 14.64
CA GLY A 50 -29.07 -17.32 13.26
C GLY A 50 -27.66 -16.83 12.90
N GLY A 51 -26.90 -17.69 12.22
CA GLY A 51 -25.57 -17.37 11.71
C GLY A 51 -25.25 -17.99 10.34
N ILE A 52 -24.13 -17.56 9.77
CA ILE A 52 -23.55 -18.09 8.53
C ILE A 52 -22.35 -18.98 8.87
N CYS A 53 -22.21 -20.09 8.15
CA CYS A 53 -21.03 -20.95 8.20
C CYS A 53 -19.84 -20.35 7.43
N ALA A 54 -18.73 -20.08 8.11
CA ALA A 54 -17.50 -19.52 7.53
C ALA A 54 -16.25 -20.09 8.22
N TYR A 55 -15.06 -19.89 7.64
CA TYR A 55 -13.81 -20.39 8.20
C TYR A 55 -13.03 -19.22 8.83
N LEU A 56 -12.56 -19.37 10.07
CA LEU A 56 -11.78 -18.33 10.75
C LEU A 56 -10.31 -18.37 10.32
N ASN A 57 -9.69 -17.20 10.15
CA ASN A 57 -8.27 -17.04 9.80
C ASN A 57 -7.86 -17.66 8.44
N VAL A 58 -8.71 -17.51 7.41
CA VAL A 58 -8.31 -17.75 6.01
C VAL A 58 -7.49 -16.53 5.51
N PRO A 59 -6.29 -16.70 4.94
CA PRO A 59 -5.59 -15.62 4.24
C PRO A 59 -6.25 -15.35 2.89
N CYS A 60 -6.34 -14.09 2.45
CA CYS A 60 -7.11 -13.75 1.26
C CYS A 60 -6.52 -14.23 -0.07
N THR A 61 -5.32 -14.83 -0.08
CA THR A 61 -4.79 -15.61 -1.22
C THR A 61 -5.62 -16.84 -1.53
N ASP A 62 -6.31 -17.38 -0.53
CA ASP A 62 -7.04 -18.65 -0.61
C ASP A 62 -8.55 -18.41 -0.86
N LEU A 63 -9.00 -17.14 -0.77
CA LEU A 63 -10.38 -16.72 -1.02
C LEU A 63 -10.58 -16.41 -2.51
N ILE A 64 -11.41 -17.22 -3.18
CA ILE A 64 -11.73 -17.08 -4.60
C ILE A 64 -13.03 -16.26 -4.72
N PRO A 65 -13.06 -15.11 -5.41
CA PRO A 65 -14.31 -14.36 -5.62
C PRO A 65 -15.39 -15.19 -6.32
N CYS A 66 -16.65 -15.00 -5.95
CA CYS A 66 -17.76 -15.65 -6.67
C CYS A 66 -18.05 -14.95 -8.00
N GLU A 67 -17.37 -15.36 -9.08
CA GLU A 67 -17.71 -14.91 -10.42
C GLU A 67 -19.18 -15.19 -10.75
N ASN A 68 -19.94 -14.16 -11.13
CA ASN A 68 -21.35 -14.17 -11.52
C ASN A 68 -22.41 -14.59 -10.47
N ASP A 69 -22.05 -15.27 -9.37
CA ASP A 69 -23.00 -15.68 -8.32
C ASP A 69 -23.42 -14.54 -7.36
N ASN A 70 -22.95 -13.30 -7.59
CA ASN A 70 -23.05 -12.17 -6.66
C ASN A 70 -24.48 -11.58 -6.48
N ARG A 71 -25.53 -12.40 -6.63
CA ARG A 71 -26.95 -12.06 -6.45
C ARG A 71 -27.51 -12.44 -5.08
N THR A 72 -26.76 -13.16 -4.25
CA THR A 72 -27.26 -13.79 -3.01
C THR A 72 -26.85 -13.07 -1.72
N CYS A 73 -25.86 -12.17 -1.76
CA CYS A 73 -25.48 -11.36 -0.60
C CYS A 73 -26.36 -10.10 -0.54
N THR A 74 -27.46 -10.18 0.20
CA THR A 74 -28.49 -9.12 0.27
C THR A 74 -28.18 -8.01 1.29
N GLU A 75 -27.24 -8.25 2.20
CA GLU A 75 -26.87 -7.30 3.26
C GLU A 75 -25.76 -6.34 2.82
N VAL A 76 -25.83 -5.11 3.32
CA VAL A 76 -24.85 -4.06 2.99
C VAL A 76 -23.47 -4.45 3.54
N ARG A 77 -22.41 -4.16 2.76
CA ARG A 77 -20.99 -4.43 3.10
C ARG A 77 -20.63 -5.92 3.20
N GLN A 78 -21.30 -6.80 2.44
CA GLN A 78 -20.86 -8.19 2.25
C GLN A 78 -20.21 -8.42 0.89
N VAL A 79 -19.34 -9.44 0.79
CA VAL A 79 -18.73 -9.94 -0.46
C VAL A 79 -18.86 -11.45 -0.57
N CYS A 80 -19.15 -11.97 -1.76
CA CYS A 80 -19.20 -13.41 -2.00
C CYS A 80 -17.81 -13.97 -2.31
N VAL A 81 -17.35 -14.94 -1.52
CA VAL A 81 -16.11 -15.70 -1.74
C VAL A 81 -16.32 -17.21 -1.56
N LYS A 82 -15.46 -17.99 -2.20
CA LYS A 82 -15.37 -19.45 -2.15
C LYS A 82 -14.00 -19.85 -1.57
N HIS A 83 -13.92 -20.97 -0.87
CA HIS A 83 -12.65 -21.46 -0.29
C HIS A 83 -12.64 -22.99 -0.23
N SER A 84 -11.49 -23.61 -0.52
CA SER A 84 -11.35 -25.06 -0.69
C SER A 84 -11.71 -25.87 0.57
N ARG A 85 -11.39 -25.36 1.77
CA ARG A 85 -11.73 -26.02 3.04
C ARG A 85 -13.23 -25.95 3.38
N CYS A 86 -13.94 -24.96 2.82
CA CYS A 86 -15.41 -24.95 2.79
C CYS A 86 -15.95 -25.43 1.42
N GLN A 87 -15.25 -26.39 0.80
CA GLN A 87 -15.66 -27.13 -0.40
C GLN A 87 -15.97 -26.25 -1.64
N ASN A 88 -15.39 -25.04 -1.71
CA ASN A 88 -15.69 -24.01 -2.71
C ASN A 88 -17.17 -23.58 -2.79
N ILE A 89 -17.92 -23.81 -1.71
CA ILE A 89 -19.30 -23.31 -1.57
C ILE A 89 -19.27 -21.77 -1.51
N PRO A 90 -20.17 -21.05 -2.21
CA PRO A 90 -20.28 -19.59 -2.11
C PRO A 90 -20.67 -19.14 -0.69
N LEU A 91 -19.96 -18.17 -0.12
CA LEU A 91 -20.20 -17.62 1.21
C LEU A 91 -20.13 -16.09 1.19
N CYS A 92 -21.12 -15.42 1.79
CA CYS A 92 -21.12 -13.97 1.99
C CYS A 92 -20.35 -13.60 3.27
N TYR A 93 -19.16 -13.01 3.11
CA TYR A 93 -18.35 -12.50 4.22
C TYR A 93 -18.64 -11.01 4.45
N PRO A 94 -18.87 -10.55 5.69
CA PRO A 94 -18.86 -9.13 6.01
C PRO A 94 -17.47 -8.53 5.79
N LEU A 95 -17.38 -7.42 5.04
CA LEU A 95 -16.14 -6.66 4.84
C LEU A 95 -15.49 -6.28 6.17
N ASP A 96 -16.31 -5.94 7.17
CA ASP A 96 -15.88 -5.53 8.52
C ASP A 96 -15.24 -6.68 9.33
N MET A 97 -15.36 -7.93 8.86
CA MET A 97 -14.72 -9.12 9.44
C MET A 97 -13.53 -9.64 8.62
N ILE A 98 -13.29 -9.09 7.43
CA ILE A 98 -12.07 -9.33 6.66
C ILE A 98 -10.96 -8.50 7.32
N HIS A 99 -10.15 -9.15 8.16
CA HIS A 99 -9.09 -8.46 8.89
C HIS A 99 -8.08 -7.85 7.89
N PRO A 100 -7.76 -6.54 7.98
CA PRO A 100 -6.82 -5.85 7.06
C PRO A 100 -5.34 -6.30 7.16
N ASN A 101 -5.08 -7.40 7.87
CA ASN A 101 -3.77 -8.06 7.96
C ASN A 101 -3.80 -9.48 7.33
N LEU A 102 -4.99 -10.06 7.13
CA LEU A 102 -5.21 -11.37 6.48
C LEU A 102 -5.58 -11.21 4.99
N CYS A 103 -6.38 -10.19 4.69
CA CYS A 103 -6.25 -9.48 3.43
C CYS A 103 -5.18 -8.41 3.63
N PRO A 104 -4.09 -8.35 2.85
CA PRO A 104 -3.53 -7.03 2.56
C PRO A 104 -4.66 -6.20 1.90
N PRO A 105 -4.67 -4.86 2.04
CA PRO A 105 -5.46 -4.06 1.13
C PRO A 105 -5.00 -4.43 -0.29
N THR A 106 -5.94 -4.79 -1.13
CA THR A 106 -5.65 -4.91 -2.56
C THR A 106 -5.11 -3.58 -3.01
N THR A 107 -3.85 -3.56 -3.47
CA THR A 107 -3.35 -2.49 -4.34
C THR A 107 -4.44 -2.20 -5.37
N PHE A 108 -4.89 -0.95 -5.42
CA PHE A 108 -6.16 -0.60 -6.06
C PHE A 108 -6.23 -1.14 -7.49
N ARG A 109 -7.28 -1.87 -7.83
CA ARG A 109 -7.55 -2.21 -9.23
C ARG A 109 -8.09 -0.97 -9.93
N LEU A 110 -7.82 -0.84 -11.22
CA LEU A 110 -8.65 0.01 -12.05
C LEU A 110 -9.82 -0.84 -12.58
N SER A 111 -11.04 -0.32 -12.52
CA SER A 111 -12.16 -0.88 -13.29
C SER A 111 -12.89 0.22 -14.05
N SER A 112 -13.43 -0.15 -15.21
CA SER A 112 -14.09 0.77 -16.14
C SER A 112 -15.43 1.33 -15.63
N SER A 113 -15.89 0.91 -14.44
CA SER A 113 -17.17 1.30 -13.85
C SER A 113 -17.07 1.87 -12.43
N GLY A 114 -15.87 2.02 -11.86
CA GLY A 114 -15.63 2.81 -10.64
C GLY A 114 -16.45 2.43 -9.39
N SER A 115 -16.67 1.13 -9.14
CA SER A 115 -17.54 0.65 -8.07
C SER A 115 -16.79 -0.10 -6.96
N ASN A 116 -17.01 0.29 -5.69
CA ASN A 116 -16.55 -0.40 -4.48
C ASN A 116 -15.05 -0.73 -4.42
N ASN A 117 -14.24 0.31 -4.17
CA ASN A 117 -12.79 0.27 -3.91
C ASN A 117 -11.88 0.06 -5.14
N ASP A 118 -12.44 0.08 -6.35
CA ASP A 118 -11.63 0.24 -7.56
C ASP A 118 -11.47 1.73 -7.91
N LEU A 119 -10.27 2.10 -8.36
CA LEU A 119 -10.04 3.34 -9.12
C LEU A 119 -10.53 3.13 -10.57
N CYS A 120 -10.45 4.15 -11.44
CA CYS A 120 -10.75 4.02 -12.86
C CYS A 120 -9.62 4.57 -13.75
N GLU A 121 -9.62 4.22 -15.04
CA GLU A 121 -8.60 4.69 -16.00
C GLU A 121 -8.56 6.22 -16.13
N THR A 122 -9.65 6.92 -15.83
CA THR A 122 -9.72 8.39 -15.82
C THR A 122 -9.48 9.03 -14.45
N THR A 123 -9.25 8.27 -13.37
CA THR A 123 -9.14 8.86 -12.03
C THR A 123 -8.00 9.87 -11.91
N THR A 124 -8.36 11.06 -11.44
CA THR A 124 -7.46 12.04 -10.82
C THR A 124 -7.91 12.31 -9.38
N TRP A 125 -7.08 13.02 -8.63
CA TRP A 125 -7.36 13.39 -7.25
C TRP A 125 -7.79 14.86 -7.19
N GLN A 126 -8.44 15.26 -6.11
CA GLN A 126 -8.61 16.67 -5.76
C GLN A 126 -7.24 17.34 -5.78
N GLN A 127 -7.08 18.44 -6.52
CA GLN A 127 -5.77 19.08 -6.67
C GLN A 127 -5.35 19.82 -5.39
N GLN A 128 -6.30 20.19 -4.53
CA GLN A 128 -6.02 20.69 -3.19
C GLN A 128 -5.96 19.52 -2.19
N GLY A 129 -4.78 19.31 -1.60
CA GLY A 129 -4.59 18.33 -0.53
C GLY A 129 -4.99 18.89 0.85
N ILE A 130 -5.15 17.97 1.80
CA ILE A 130 -5.39 18.26 3.22
C ILE A 130 -4.09 17.96 3.97
N THR A 131 -3.48 18.95 4.62
CA THR A 131 -2.38 18.70 5.57
C THR A 131 -2.92 17.87 6.74
N ILE A 132 -2.38 16.67 6.94
CA ILE A 132 -2.78 15.76 8.01
C ILE A 132 -1.72 15.61 9.11
N LEU A 133 -0.46 15.86 8.78
CA LEU A 133 0.69 15.80 9.68
C LEU A 133 1.70 16.88 9.25
N GLY A 134 2.46 17.43 10.19
CA GLY A 134 3.33 18.58 9.96
C GLY A 134 2.69 19.89 10.41
N THR A 135 3.26 21.02 10.00
CA THR A 135 2.72 22.36 10.27
C THR A 135 2.76 23.23 9.01
N ASN A 136 2.08 24.38 9.05
CA ASN A 136 2.27 25.46 8.06
C ASN A 136 3.22 26.54 8.65
N SER A 137 4.22 26.17 9.44
CA SER A 137 5.13 27.12 10.11
C SER A 137 6.56 26.58 10.23
N THR A 138 7.50 27.48 10.53
CA THR A 138 8.96 27.20 10.54
C THR A 138 9.45 26.44 11.78
N GLN A 139 8.59 25.62 12.39
CA GLN A 139 8.92 24.66 13.45
C GLN A 139 8.42 23.27 13.00
N PRO A 140 9.24 22.52 12.25
CA PRO A 140 8.84 21.27 11.63
C PRO A 140 8.86 20.11 12.64
N ILE A 141 8.06 19.06 12.37
CA ILE A 141 7.86 17.94 13.32
C ILE A 141 8.95 16.85 13.18
N TRP A 142 9.60 16.79 12.02
CA TRP A 142 10.84 16.08 11.70
C TRP A 142 11.74 17.05 10.90
N ASN A 143 12.99 16.72 10.57
CA ASN A 143 13.87 17.68 9.88
C ASN A 143 13.60 17.73 8.36
N PRO A 144 13.18 18.87 7.75
CA PRO A 144 12.73 18.97 6.35
C PRO A 144 13.87 18.96 5.30
N TYR A 145 14.92 18.16 5.52
CA TYR A 145 16.10 18.14 4.67
C TYR A 145 16.85 16.81 4.77
N ASP A 146 17.21 16.27 3.61
CA ASP A 146 18.14 15.16 3.34
C ASP A 146 17.47 13.79 3.10
N ASP A 147 16.64 13.74 2.04
CA ASP A 147 16.26 12.50 1.34
C ASP A 147 15.30 11.57 2.13
N ASP A 148 14.56 12.12 3.10
CA ASP A 148 13.62 11.40 3.97
C ASP A 148 12.60 10.55 3.18
N GLU A 149 12.47 9.28 3.57
CA GLU A 149 11.41 8.40 3.10
C GLU A 149 10.31 8.27 4.16
N PHE A 150 9.06 8.41 3.72
CA PHE A 150 7.89 8.05 4.51
C PHE A 150 7.15 6.85 3.89
N PHE A 151 6.43 6.15 4.74
CA PHE A 151 5.54 5.05 4.39
C PHE A 151 4.21 5.22 5.10
N VAL A 152 3.09 4.91 4.43
CA VAL A 152 1.75 4.88 5.03
C VAL A 152 1.22 3.48 4.94
N ASP A 153 0.81 2.91 6.08
CA ASP A 153 0.33 1.53 6.16
C ASP A 153 -1.17 1.37 5.87
N VAL A 154 -1.61 0.12 5.92
CA VAL A 154 -2.97 -0.34 5.59
C VAL A 154 -4.07 0.25 6.49
N ASP A 155 -3.68 0.73 7.68
CA ASP A 155 -4.51 1.38 8.69
C ASP A 155 -4.35 2.91 8.67
N GLU A 156 -3.70 3.46 7.64
CA GLU A 156 -3.31 4.86 7.49
C GLU A 156 -2.40 5.37 8.62
N THR A 157 -1.64 4.45 9.23
CA THR A 157 -0.53 4.77 10.13
C THR A 157 0.62 5.34 9.30
N ILE A 158 1.05 6.55 9.61
CA ILE A 158 2.18 7.21 8.94
C ILE A 158 3.47 6.79 9.67
N TYR A 159 4.49 6.42 8.92
CA TYR A 159 5.86 6.21 9.40
C TYR A 159 6.79 7.15 8.63
N ILE A 160 7.63 7.89 9.34
CA ILE A 160 8.64 8.78 8.75
C ILE A 160 10.00 8.32 9.25
N VAL A 161 10.95 8.15 8.33
CA VAL A 161 12.38 8.16 8.64
C VAL A 161 12.76 9.62 8.82
N ASP A 162 13.24 9.98 10.00
CA ASP A 162 13.59 11.36 10.37
C ASP A 162 15.13 11.43 10.41
N ASN A 163 15.74 11.61 9.22
CA ASN A 163 17.16 11.35 8.98
C ASN A 163 18.08 12.03 10.00
N ARG A 164 17.88 13.33 10.21
CA ARG A 164 18.76 14.17 11.04
C ARG A 164 18.58 14.01 12.55
N ASN A 165 17.57 13.27 12.99
CA ASN A 165 17.40 12.88 14.39
C ASN A 165 17.66 11.38 14.61
N ASP A 166 18.17 10.65 13.61
CA ASP A 166 18.61 9.25 13.71
C ASP A 166 17.51 8.30 14.25
N GLN A 167 16.28 8.49 13.77
CA GLN A 167 15.11 7.78 14.28
C GLN A 167 14.05 7.49 13.21
N VAL A 168 13.15 6.56 13.52
CA VAL A 168 11.90 6.33 12.80
C VAL A 168 10.74 6.62 13.76
N ILE A 169 9.82 7.47 13.35
CA ILE A 169 8.64 7.86 14.14
C ILE A 169 7.37 7.37 13.44
N LYS A 170 6.38 6.89 14.21
CA LYS A 170 5.03 6.56 13.70
C LYS A 170 3.91 7.40 14.30
N TRP A 171 2.83 7.59 13.53
CA TRP A 171 1.57 8.21 13.95
C TRP A 171 0.38 7.35 13.52
N LYS A 172 -0.29 6.71 14.48
CA LYS A 172 -1.58 6.02 14.26
C LYS A 172 -2.81 6.92 14.46
N ASN A 173 -2.65 8.02 15.18
CA ASN A 173 -3.59 9.12 15.21
C ASN A 173 -2.79 10.39 14.91
N TRP A 174 -3.07 11.05 13.80
CA TRP A 174 -2.26 12.18 13.33
C TRP A 174 -2.35 13.41 14.29
N ASN A 175 -3.34 13.44 15.19
CA ASN A 175 -3.50 14.45 16.25
C ASN A 175 -2.77 14.10 17.56
N SER A 176 -1.98 13.02 17.60
CA SER A 176 -1.22 12.59 18.78
C SER A 176 0.29 12.79 18.57
N PRO A 177 1.10 12.90 19.65
CA PRO A 177 2.55 12.81 19.54
C PRO A 177 2.99 11.52 18.83
N GLY A 178 4.08 11.60 18.07
CA GLY A 178 4.66 10.46 17.38
C GLY A 178 5.33 9.48 18.35
N GLU A 179 5.33 8.20 18.00
CA GLU A 179 6.00 7.13 18.75
C GLU A 179 7.26 6.68 18.00
N ILE A 180 8.44 6.78 18.64
CA ILE A 180 9.69 6.27 18.08
C ILE A 180 9.64 4.73 18.03
N VAL A 181 9.97 4.14 16.88
CA VAL A 181 9.90 2.69 16.63
C VAL A 181 11.21 2.06 16.14
N ALA A 182 12.18 2.87 15.74
CA ALA A 182 13.56 2.48 15.52
C ALA A 182 14.50 3.67 15.78
N GLY A 183 15.72 3.39 16.21
CA GLY A 183 16.63 4.39 16.76
C GLY A 183 16.18 4.90 18.13
N ASN A 184 16.78 6.00 18.59
CA ASN A 184 16.55 6.58 19.91
C ASN A 184 16.68 8.12 19.95
N GLY A 185 16.67 8.80 18.80
CA GLY A 185 16.85 10.26 18.73
C GLY A 185 18.33 10.70 18.81
N SER A 186 19.30 9.83 18.49
CA SER A 186 20.73 10.15 18.63
C SER A 186 21.65 9.26 17.78
N TYR A 187 22.44 9.88 16.92
CA TYR A 187 23.48 9.27 16.09
C TYR A 187 24.36 8.25 16.83
N GLY A 188 24.49 7.05 16.27
CA GLY A 188 25.48 6.07 16.69
C GLY A 188 25.29 4.68 16.08
N SER A 189 26.22 3.78 16.41
CA SER A 189 26.32 2.44 15.83
C SER A 189 25.85 1.31 16.76
N ALA A 190 25.36 1.63 17.96
CA ALA A 190 24.74 0.63 18.83
C ALA A 190 23.45 0.05 18.20
N ASN A 191 22.99 -1.10 18.70
CA ASN A 191 21.77 -1.75 18.20
C ASN A 191 20.50 -0.91 18.46
N ASN A 192 20.50 -0.05 19.47
CA ASN A 192 19.39 0.85 19.78
C ASN A 192 19.54 2.24 19.13
N GLN A 193 20.54 2.44 18.27
CA GLN A 193 20.81 3.70 17.56
C GLN A 193 20.74 3.49 16.04
N LEU A 194 20.63 4.60 15.32
CA LEU A 194 20.81 4.70 13.86
C LEU A 194 21.86 5.79 13.58
N GLY A 195 22.29 5.90 12.33
CA GLY A 195 23.13 6.97 11.83
C GLY A 195 22.67 7.35 10.43
N SER A 196 22.10 8.55 10.27
CA SER A 196 21.52 9.06 9.01
C SER A 196 20.65 8.02 8.28
N PRO A 197 19.59 7.47 8.91
CA PRO A 197 18.72 6.50 8.27
C PRO A 197 17.99 7.12 7.06
N ASN A 198 17.82 6.37 5.96
CA ASN A 198 17.29 6.94 4.70
C ASN A 198 16.02 6.26 4.15
N SER A 199 15.72 5.02 4.54
CA SER A 199 14.64 4.25 3.94
C SER A 199 14.10 3.17 4.88
N ILE A 200 12.82 2.79 4.70
CA ILE A 200 12.04 1.93 5.59
C ILE A 200 11.18 0.93 4.82
N ALA A 201 11.09 -0.31 5.31
CA ALA A 201 10.07 -1.26 4.85
C ALA A 201 9.45 -2.03 6.03
N ILE A 202 8.13 -2.23 6.00
CA ILE A 202 7.35 -2.72 7.14
C ILE A 202 6.53 -3.96 6.76
N LYS A 203 6.66 -5.02 7.57
CA LYS A 203 5.90 -6.28 7.45
C LYS A 203 4.54 -6.20 8.14
N LYS A 204 3.61 -7.08 7.76
CA LYS A 204 2.23 -7.15 8.30
C LYS A 204 2.17 -7.52 9.79
N ASP A 205 3.24 -8.09 10.35
CA ASP A 205 3.41 -8.36 11.78
C ASP A 205 3.84 -7.12 12.58
N GLY A 206 4.27 -6.04 11.90
CA GLY A 206 4.86 -4.84 12.49
C GLY A 206 6.37 -4.91 12.69
N THR A 207 7.06 -5.87 12.08
CA THR A 207 8.52 -5.88 11.95
C THR A 207 8.96 -4.82 10.94
N ILE A 208 9.86 -3.94 11.33
CA ILE A 208 10.40 -2.83 10.54
C ILE A 208 11.82 -3.18 10.09
N PHE A 209 12.16 -2.85 8.85
CA PHE A 209 13.54 -2.79 8.35
C PHE A 209 13.91 -1.34 8.07
N VAL A 210 15.14 -0.94 8.39
CA VAL A 210 15.66 0.42 8.19
C VAL A 210 17.01 0.37 7.46
N CYS A 211 17.16 1.15 6.38
CA CYS A 211 18.48 1.52 5.85
C CYS A 211 19.16 2.44 6.86
N ASP A 212 20.07 1.89 7.65
CA ASP A 212 20.87 2.61 8.65
C ASP A 212 22.17 3.05 7.95
N ALA A 213 22.02 4.04 7.06
CA ALA A 213 22.91 4.26 5.92
C ALA A 213 24.29 4.81 6.32
N GLY A 214 24.37 5.70 7.31
CA GLY A 214 25.64 6.19 7.86
C GLY A 214 26.43 5.11 8.63
N ASN A 215 25.74 4.04 9.08
CA ASN A 215 26.35 2.84 9.65
C ASN A 215 26.58 1.71 8.62
N TYR A 216 26.30 1.95 7.33
CA TYR A 216 26.42 1.00 6.22
C TYR A 216 25.78 -0.37 6.49
N ARG A 217 24.56 -0.38 7.06
CA ARG A 217 23.88 -1.62 7.46
C ARG A 217 22.37 -1.55 7.25
N VAL A 218 21.73 -2.72 7.27
CA VAL A 218 20.27 -2.85 7.36
C VAL A 218 19.90 -3.43 8.71
N GLN A 219 19.13 -2.68 9.49
CA GLN A 219 18.63 -3.15 10.79
C GLN A 219 17.18 -3.61 10.70
N ARG A 220 16.88 -4.76 11.31
CA ARG A 220 15.53 -5.27 11.56
C ARG A 220 15.12 -5.00 13.00
N TRP A 221 14.01 -4.31 13.18
CA TRP A 221 13.39 -4.01 14.47
C TRP A 221 12.07 -4.77 14.58
N TYR A 222 11.95 -5.64 15.58
CA TYR A 222 10.67 -6.27 15.89
C TYR A 222 9.73 -5.29 16.57
N LYS A 223 8.42 -5.51 16.44
CA LYS A 223 7.39 -4.67 17.07
C LYS A 223 7.65 -4.48 18.58
N ASN A 224 7.75 -3.22 19.00
CA ASN A 224 8.05 -2.77 20.37
C ASN A 224 9.46 -3.13 20.90
N ALA A 225 10.38 -3.60 20.05
CA ALA A 225 11.75 -3.91 20.45
C ALA A 225 12.53 -2.64 20.83
N GLN A 226 13.35 -2.72 21.87
CA GLN A 226 14.18 -1.60 22.36
C GLN A 226 15.53 -1.50 21.63
N GLN A 227 15.81 -2.41 20.71
CA GLN A 227 16.99 -2.44 19.86
C GLN A 227 16.69 -3.20 18.56
N GLY A 228 17.36 -2.83 17.48
CA GLY A 228 17.36 -3.55 16.23
C GLY A 228 18.34 -4.74 16.23
N GLN A 229 18.30 -5.48 15.14
CA GLN A 229 19.28 -6.50 14.78
C GLN A 229 19.81 -6.17 13.38
N THR A 230 21.12 -5.99 13.23
CA THR A 230 21.78 -5.97 11.92
C THR A 230 21.51 -7.29 11.19
N ILE A 231 20.88 -7.22 10.01
CA ILE A 231 20.63 -8.39 9.14
C ILE A 231 21.60 -8.48 7.96
N ILE A 232 22.18 -7.35 7.56
CA ILE A 232 23.24 -7.20 6.56
C ILE A 232 24.10 -6.00 6.99
N ASP A 233 25.42 -6.15 6.91
CA ASP A 233 26.44 -5.13 7.15
C ASP A 233 27.23 -4.80 5.86
N ASN A 234 28.08 -3.77 5.91
CA ASN A 234 28.93 -3.31 4.81
C ASN A 234 28.17 -2.98 3.51
N ILE A 235 26.96 -2.43 3.61
CA ILE A 235 26.07 -2.11 2.48
C ILE A 235 25.63 -0.64 2.49
N TYR A 236 25.80 0.02 1.35
CA TYR A 236 25.28 1.38 1.11
C TYR A 236 23.79 1.28 0.76
N CYS A 237 22.95 1.15 1.79
CA CYS A 237 21.50 0.96 1.65
C CYS A 237 20.81 2.27 1.24
N THR A 238 20.22 2.32 0.05
CA THR A 238 19.57 3.53 -0.52
C THR A 238 18.06 3.38 -0.74
N SER A 239 17.50 2.18 -0.59
CA SER A 239 16.05 1.94 -0.59
C SER A 239 15.74 0.55 -0.06
N LEU A 240 14.54 0.37 0.50
CA LEU A 240 13.98 -0.90 0.91
C LEU A 240 12.61 -1.12 0.28
N ALA A 241 12.33 -2.35 -0.14
CA ALA A 241 10.98 -2.77 -0.52
C ALA A 241 10.71 -4.22 -0.11
N LEU A 242 9.43 -4.58 0.02
CA LEU A 242 8.99 -5.94 0.32
C LEU A 242 8.14 -6.47 -0.84
N ASP A 243 8.35 -7.72 -1.27
CA ASP A 243 7.37 -8.41 -2.13
C ASP A 243 6.15 -8.88 -1.33
N GLN A 244 5.11 -9.37 -2.02
CA GLN A 244 3.89 -9.85 -1.37
C GLN A 244 4.09 -11.02 -0.39
N LYS A 245 5.23 -11.73 -0.50
CA LYS A 245 5.67 -12.81 0.40
C LYS A 245 6.55 -12.29 1.54
N GLU A 246 6.72 -10.97 1.61
CA GLU A 246 7.56 -10.23 2.54
C GLU A 246 9.04 -10.62 2.53
N SER A 247 9.57 -10.94 1.34
CA SER A 247 11.01 -10.97 1.08
C SER A 247 11.51 -9.53 0.94
N LEU A 248 12.64 -9.19 1.53
CA LEU A 248 13.20 -7.84 1.49
C LEU A 248 14.07 -7.65 0.24
N TYR A 249 13.93 -6.51 -0.41
CA TYR A 249 14.77 -6.05 -1.51
C TYR A 249 15.44 -4.74 -1.07
N ILE A 250 16.71 -4.60 -1.42
CA ILE A 250 17.56 -3.50 -0.95
C ILE A 250 18.23 -2.88 -2.16
N GLY A 251 18.00 -1.58 -2.38
CA GLY A 251 18.76 -0.77 -3.31
C GLY A 251 20.12 -0.39 -2.74
N SER A 252 21.13 -0.43 -3.59
CA SER A 252 22.51 0.00 -3.33
C SER A 252 23.08 0.55 -4.64
N PRO A 253 24.10 1.43 -4.64
CA PRO A 253 24.68 1.95 -5.87
C PRO A 253 25.01 0.85 -6.89
N GLY A 254 24.39 0.92 -8.07
CA GLY A 254 24.59 -0.01 -9.19
C GLY A 254 23.90 -1.39 -9.08
N LEU A 255 23.23 -1.76 -7.99
CA LEU A 255 22.69 -3.11 -7.79
C LEU A 255 21.48 -3.18 -6.82
N ILE A 256 20.67 -4.22 -6.97
CA ILE A 256 19.57 -4.53 -6.03
C ILE A 256 19.74 -5.96 -5.50
N ILE A 257 19.71 -6.10 -4.17
CA ILE A 257 19.89 -7.36 -3.44
C ILE A 257 18.54 -7.86 -2.89
N LYS A 258 18.27 -9.16 -3.00
CA LYS A 258 17.17 -9.85 -2.29
C LYS A 258 17.68 -10.55 -1.04
N TRP A 259 16.98 -10.36 0.08
CA TRP A 259 17.21 -10.99 1.38
C TRP A 259 15.97 -11.81 1.82
N PRO A 260 16.15 -12.98 2.47
CA PRO A 260 17.42 -13.63 2.82
C PRO A 260 18.17 -14.22 1.62
N GLY A 261 19.48 -14.42 1.77
CA GLY A 261 20.35 -15.05 0.77
C GLY A 261 21.30 -14.09 0.03
N ASN A 262 21.12 -12.78 0.19
CA ASN A 262 21.96 -11.71 -0.35
C ASN A 262 22.20 -11.82 -1.88
N GLN A 263 21.19 -12.29 -2.62
CA GLN A 263 21.28 -12.50 -4.06
C GLN A 263 21.11 -11.16 -4.81
N ILE A 264 22.04 -10.82 -5.71
CA ILE A 264 21.84 -9.73 -6.69
C ILE A 264 20.74 -10.15 -7.67
N VAL A 265 19.68 -9.35 -7.78
CA VAL A 265 18.49 -9.63 -8.60
C VAL A 265 18.26 -8.64 -9.74
N ALA A 266 18.93 -7.48 -9.71
CA ALA A 266 19.03 -6.51 -10.81
C ALA A 266 20.32 -5.68 -10.70
N GLY A 267 20.78 -5.09 -11.81
CA GLY A 267 22.02 -4.33 -11.89
C GLY A 267 23.28 -5.21 -11.85
N GLY A 268 24.35 -4.71 -11.21
CA GLY A 268 25.62 -5.42 -11.03
C GLY A 268 26.66 -5.22 -12.15
N ASN A 269 26.45 -4.27 -13.06
CA ASN A 269 27.35 -3.97 -14.19
C ASN A 269 27.91 -2.54 -14.11
N ASP A 270 28.45 -2.17 -12.94
CA ASP A 270 28.78 -0.79 -12.53
C ASP A 270 27.57 0.15 -12.40
N VAL A 271 27.81 1.30 -11.76
CA VAL A 271 26.83 2.39 -11.63
C VAL A 271 26.65 3.10 -12.98
N GLY A 272 25.40 3.37 -13.37
CA GLY A 272 25.09 4.12 -14.58
C GLY A 272 23.67 3.91 -15.10
N THR A 273 23.36 4.54 -16.24
CA THR A 273 22.02 4.62 -16.83
C THR A 273 21.84 3.83 -18.12
N LYS A 274 22.73 2.87 -18.43
CA LYS A 274 22.44 1.83 -19.44
C LYS A 274 21.37 0.87 -18.91
N LEU A 275 20.66 0.16 -19.77
CA LEU A 275 19.57 -0.74 -19.36
C LEU A 275 20.05 -1.95 -18.53
N ASN A 276 21.34 -2.30 -18.60
CA ASN A 276 21.98 -3.31 -17.77
C ASN A 276 22.61 -2.75 -16.47
N GLN A 277 22.46 -1.46 -16.19
CA GLN A 277 23.03 -0.76 -15.03
C GLN A 277 21.93 -0.17 -14.14
N LEU A 278 22.31 0.34 -12.97
CA LEU A 278 21.46 1.12 -12.08
C LEU A 278 22.24 2.34 -11.56
N GLY A 279 21.52 3.40 -11.17
CA GLY A 279 22.10 4.62 -10.60
C GLY A 279 22.75 4.44 -9.22
N TYR A 280 23.18 5.56 -8.62
CA TYR A 280 23.62 5.61 -7.23
C TYR A 280 22.46 5.38 -6.25
N PHE A 281 21.27 5.90 -6.58
CA PHE A 281 20.09 5.87 -5.71
C PHE A 281 18.92 5.13 -6.37
N PRO A 282 19.02 3.81 -6.64
CA PRO A 282 17.87 3.05 -7.11
C PRO A 282 16.76 3.11 -6.05
N ARG A 283 15.67 3.81 -6.36
CA ARG A 283 14.44 3.86 -5.54
C ARG A 283 13.44 2.87 -6.15
N ILE A 284 13.01 1.88 -5.35
CA ILE A 284 12.51 0.59 -5.87
C ILE A 284 11.10 0.25 -5.39
N PHE A 285 10.34 -0.44 -6.23
CA PHE A 285 9.05 -1.05 -5.90
C PHE A 285 8.98 -2.48 -6.45
N ILE A 286 8.25 -3.37 -5.77
CA ILE A 286 8.12 -4.78 -6.18
C ILE A 286 6.64 -5.12 -6.42
N ASP A 287 6.30 -5.53 -7.65
CA ASP A 287 4.92 -5.88 -8.00
C ASP A 287 4.49 -7.29 -7.53
N GLN A 288 3.20 -7.59 -7.69
CA GLN A 288 2.61 -8.93 -7.47
C GLN A 288 3.34 -10.07 -8.19
N ASN A 289 4.04 -9.79 -9.29
CA ASN A 289 4.77 -10.77 -10.09
C ASN A 289 6.23 -10.96 -9.62
N GLN A 290 6.68 -10.21 -8.61
CA GLN A 290 8.08 -10.04 -8.18
C GLN A 290 8.96 -9.35 -9.22
N SER A 291 8.38 -8.51 -10.08
CA SER A 291 9.12 -7.58 -10.93
C SER A 291 9.60 -6.39 -10.11
N ILE A 292 10.82 -5.93 -10.39
CA ILE A 292 11.46 -4.82 -9.70
C ILE A 292 11.31 -3.57 -10.58
N PHE A 293 10.56 -2.57 -10.13
CA PHE A 293 10.46 -1.28 -10.80
C PHE A 293 11.40 -0.29 -10.12
N VAL A 294 12.18 0.44 -10.90
CA VAL A 294 13.18 1.40 -10.40
C VAL A 294 12.91 2.77 -11.01
N ALA A 295 12.73 3.78 -10.15
CA ALA A 295 12.84 5.17 -10.58
C ALA A 295 14.33 5.46 -10.86
N ASP A 296 14.65 5.71 -12.13
CA ASP A 296 16.01 5.67 -12.64
C ASP A 296 16.55 7.07 -12.99
N GLU A 297 17.82 7.30 -12.67
CA GLU A 297 18.55 8.58 -12.84
C GLU A 297 18.59 9.05 -14.30
N GLY A 298 18.31 8.16 -15.26
CA GLY A 298 18.06 8.49 -16.67
C GLY A 298 16.83 9.38 -16.91
N ASN A 299 15.98 9.65 -15.91
CA ASN A 299 14.66 10.32 -16.01
C ASN A 299 13.62 9.41 -16.69
N ARG A 300 13.45 8.22 -16.11
CA ARG A 300 12.56 7.15 -16.59
C ARG A 300 12.24 6.18 -15.45
N VAL A 301 11.29 5.26 -15.65
CA VAL A 301 11.15 4.07 -14.81
C VAL A 301 11.58 2.85 -15.61
N VAL A 302 12.40 2.00 -15.00
CA VAL A 302 12.89 0.74 -15.58
C VAL A 302 12.31 -0.44 -14.81
N LYS A 303 11.65 -1.37 -15.52
CA LYS A 303 11.16 -2.63 -14.98
C LYS A 303 12.17 -3.75 -15.25
N TRP A 304 12.61 -4.43 -14.21
CA TRP A 304 13.44 -5.63 -14.26
C TRP A 304 12.63 -6.86 -13.85
N THR A 305 12.80 -7.95 -14.59
CA THR A 305 12.37 -9.29 -14.16
C THR A 305 13.55 -9.94 -13.43
N ILE A 306 13.32 -10.67 -12.34
CA ILE A 306 14.40 -11.35 -11.59
C ILE A 306 15.19 -12.27 -12.53
N GLY A 307 16.50 -12.05 -12.61
CA GLY A 307 17.42 -12.80 -13.48
C GLY A 307 17.54 -12.27 -14.92
N ALA A 308 16.86 -11.16 -15.27
CA ALA A 308 17.11 -10.45 -16.51
C ALA A 308 18.50 -9.79 -16.50
N ARG A 309 19.14 -9.69 -17.67
CA ARG A 309 20.44 -9.02 -17.84
C ARG A 309 20.33 -7.51 -17.97
N GLU A 310 19.15 -7.03 -18.34
CA GLU A 310 18.80 -5.63 -18.51
C GLU A 310 17.31 -5.43 -18.20
N GLY A 311 16.95 -4.24 -17.76
CA GLY A 311 15.56 -3.84 -17.57
C GLY A 311 14.95 -3.17 -18.79
N ILE A 312 13.63 -3.11 -18.86
CA ILE A 312 12.87 -2.45 -19.92
C ILE A 312 12.30 -1.11 -19.44
N VAL A 313 12.29 -0.09 -20.29
CA VAL A 313 11.68 1.21 -19.95
C VAL A 313 10.16 1.09 -19.96
N VAL A 314 9.50 1.55 -18.91
CA VAL A 314 8.03 1.49 -18.75
C VAL A 314 7.36 2.85 -18.52
N ALA A 315 8.13 3.89 -18.16
CA ALA A 315 7.68 5.28 -18.11
C ALA A 315 8.87 6.23 -18.38
N GLY A 316 8.59 7.44 -18.91
CA GLY A 316 9.61 8.39 -19.35
C GLY A 316 10.38 7.95 -20.61
N ASN A 317 11.25 8.82 -21.12
CA ASN A 317 11.94 8.65 -22.41
C ASN A 317 13.45 8.94 -22.37
N ASN A 318 14.07 8.84 -21.19
CA ASN A 318 15.49 9.09 -20.96
C ASN A 318 15.94 10.55 -21.24
N LYS A 319 15.03 11.52 -21.08
CA LYS A 319 15.30 12.95 -21.22
C LYS A 319 14.55 13.71 -20.13
N ALA A 320 15.28 14.59 -19.42
CA ALA A 320 14.68 15.50 -18.45
C ALA A 320 13.75 16.52 -19.13
N GLY A 321 12.54 16.67 -18.58
CA GLY A 321 11.58 17.71 -18.99
C GLY A 321 10.15 17.38 -18.57
N ASN A 322 9.17 18.18 -19.02
CA ASN A 322 7.80 18.18 -18.51
C ASN A 322 6.72 17.70 -19.52
N ASP A 323 7.10 17.33 -20.75
CA ASP A 323 6.18 16.74 -21.73
C ASP A 323 5.49 15.47 -21.17
N SER A 324 4.38 15.03 -21.76
CA SER A 324 3.63 13.85 -21.30
C SER A 324 4.40 12.53 -21.41
N ASN A 325 5.49 12.48 -22.18
CA ASN A 325 6.40 11.34 -22.27
C ASN A 325 7.74 11.55 -21.52
N GLN A 326 7.89 12.64 -20.76
CA GLN A 326 9.11 13.00 -20.02
C GLN A 326 8.88 12.96 -18.50
N LEU A 327 10.00 12.78 -17.78
CA LEU A 327 10.11 12.91 -16.33
C LEU A 327 11.33 13.80 -16.04
N ASN A 328 11.50 14.25 -14.80
CA ASN A 328 12.60 15.13 -14.38
C ASN A 328 12.96 14.84 -12.92
N GLY A 329 14.00 14.02 -12.72
CA GLY A 329 14.39 13.49 -11.41
C GLY A 329 13.26 12.71 -10.71
N PRO A 330 12.74 11.62 -11.27
CA PRO A 330 11.74 10.80 -10.60
C PRO A 330 12.33 10.15 -9.33
N ARG A 331 11.67 10.30 -8.17
CA ARG A 331 12.22 9.83 -6.88
C ARG A 331 11.49 8.63 -6.26
N SER A 332 10.19 8.47 -6.51
CA SER A 332 9.41 7.36 -5.96
C SER A 332 8.52 6.76 -7.05
N VAL A 333 8.26 5.46 -6.93
CA VAL A 333 7.49 4.65 -7.87
C VAL A 333 6.57 3.69 -7.12
N PHE A 334 5.33 3.54 -7.59
CA PHE A 334 4.36 2.56 -7.12
C PHE A 334 3.69 1.90 -8.33
N VAL A 335 3.31 0.63 -8.20
CA VAL A 335 2.69 -0.14 -9.28
C VAL A 335 1.46 -0.89 -8.79
N ASP A 336 0.36 -0.79 -9.55
CA ASP A 336 -0.92 -1.42 -9.21
C ASP A 336 -1.07 -2.87 -9.77
N GLN A 337 -2.24 -3.49 -9.53
CA GLN A 337 -2.50 -4.87 -9.96
C GLN A 337 -2.57 -5.05 -11.48
N MET A 338 -2.72 -3.96 -12.24
CA MET A 338 -2.74 -3.93 -13.70
C MET A 338 -1.40 -3.49 -14.29
N GLU A 339 -0.37 -3.31 -13.46
CA GLU A 339 0.95 -2.78 -13.80
C GLU A 339 0.94 -1.34 -14.35
N ASN A 340 -0.04 -0.52 -13.94
CA ASN A 340 0.05 0.93 -14.16
C ASN A 340 1.07 1.51 -13.17
N VAL A 341 1.92 2.39 -13.69
CA VAL A 341 3.08 2.93 -12.97
C VAL A 341 2.77 4.34 -12.52
N TYR A 342 2.85 4.58 -11.22
CA TYR A 342 2.69 5.88 -10.59
C TYR A 342 4.08 6.38 -10.20
N ILE A 343 4.39 7.64 -10.48
CA ILE A 343 5.72 8.23 -10.28
C ILE A 343 5.58 9.60 -9.61
N ALA A 344 6.39 9.85 -8.58
CA ALA A 344 6.68 11.21 -8.12
C ALA A 344 7.72 11.81 -9.07
N ASP A 345 7.28 12.74 -9.91
CA ASP A 345 8.09 13.41 -10.93
C ASP A 345 8.63 14.72 -10.34
N THR A 346 9.62 14.56 -9.46
CA THR A 346 9.90 15.48 -8.36
C THR A 346 10.30 16.88 -8.80
N LYS A 347 11.24 17.04 -9.74
CA LYS A 347 11.64 18.37 -10.22
C LYS A 347 10.60 19.02 -11.12
N ASN A 348 9.58 18.26 -11.55
CA ASN A 348 8.39 18.79 -12.20
C ASN A 348 7.24 19.05 -11.19
N GLN A 349 7.43 18.82 -9.89
CA GLN A 349 6.49 19.04 -8.78
C GLN A 349 5.09 18.47 -9.07
N ARG A 350 5.03 17.20 -9.49
CA ARG A 350 3.78 16.52 -9.86
C ARG A 350 3.83 15.03 -9.58
N VAL A 351 2.66 14.42 -9.38
CA VAL A 351 2.49 12.96 -9.43
C VAL A 351 1.85 12.59 -10.76
N VAL A 352 2.43 11.62 -11.46
CA VAL A 352 2.03 11.20 -12.81
C VAL A 352 1.81 9.69 -12.86
N ARG A 353 0.85 9.25 -13.69
CA ARG A 353 0.51 7.85 -13.90
C ARG A 353 0.64 7.47 -15.37
N TRP A 354 1.47 6.47 -15.66
CA TRP A 354 1.50 5.74 -16.93
C TRP A 354 0.58 4.52 -16.83
N LEU A 355 -0.38 4.37 -17.76
CA LEU A 355 -1.10 3.11 -17.90
C LEU A 355 -0.22 2.09 -18.65
N LYS A 356 -0.37 0.80 -18.32
CA LYS A 356 0.51 -0.27 -18.83
C LYS A 356 0.60 -0.27 -20.35
N GLY A 357 1.80 -0.05 -20.87
CA GLY A 357 2.10 -0.09 -22.32
C GLY A 357 1.84 1.22 -23.08
N LEU A 358 1.39 2.29 -22.43
CA LEU A 358 1.34 3.63 -23.04
C LEU A 358 2.72 4.29 -23.06
N SER A 359 2.98 5.11 -24.08
CA SER A 359 4.24 5.88 -24.23
C SER A 359 4.25 7.21 -23.47
N SER A 360 3.13 7.59 -22.86
CA SER A 360 2.92 8.86 -22.16
C SER A 360 2.03 8.70 -20.94
N GLY A 361 2.30 9.47 -19.89
CA GLY A 361 1.52 9.49 -18.66
C GLY A 361 0.56 10.67 -18.56
N THR A 362 -0.36 10.55 -17.61
CA THR A 362 -1.31 11.60 -17.21
C THR A 362 -0.86 12.20 -15.88
N VAL A 363 -0.92 13.53 -15.73
CA VAL A 363 -0.76 14.19 -14.43
C VAL A 363 -1.99 13.90 -13.58
N ILE A 364 -1.79 13.34 -12.39
CA ILE A 364 -2.87 12.98 -11.47
C ILE A 364 -2.97 13.94 -10.26
N VAL A 365 -1.84 14.58 -9.90
CA VAL A 365 -1.76 15.75 -9.01
C VAL A 365 -0.67 16.69 -9.53
N ASP A 366 -1.01 17.97 -9.76
CA ASP A 366 -0.06 19.06 -10.04
C ASP A 366 0.11 19.93 -8.80
N LEU A 367 1.24 19.80 -8.11
CA LEU A 367 1.45 20.35 -6.77
C LEU A 367 1.80 21.86 -6.82
N LYS A 368 2.17 22.37 -8.00
CA LYS A 368 2.42 23.80 -8.26
C LYS A 368 1.18 24.67 -8.12
N ILE A 369 0.00 24.05 -8.22
CA ILE A 369 -1.29 24.74 -8.07
C ILE A 369 -1.58 25.00 -6.59
N THR A 370 -1.04 24.17 -5.69
CA THR A 370 -1.23 24.28 -4.23
C THR A 370 -0.15 25.07 -3.50
N ASP A 371 1.10 25.02 -3.97
CA ASP A 371 2.22 25.71 -3.32
C ASP A 371 3.29 26.09 -4.36
N GLN A 372 4.08 27.13 -4.09
CA GLN A 372 5.11 27.58 -5.05
C GLN A 372 6.39 26.73 -5.01
N TYR A 373 6.57 25.89 -3.99
CA TYR A 373 7.70 24.99 -3.89
C TYR A 373 7.32 23.74 -3.07
N PHE A 374 6.80 22.72 -3.77
CA PHE A 374 6.52 21.39 -3.19
C PHE A 374 7.52 20.40 -3.78
N ASP A 375 8.25 19.66 -2.95
CA ASP A 375 9.17 18.59 -3.39
C ASP A 375 8.60 17.20 -3.03
N PRO A 376 7.95 16.49 -3.98
CA PRO A 376 7.42 15.15 -3.71
C PRO A 376 8.56 14.13 -3.81
N ILE A 377 9.26 13.88 -2.71
CA ILE A 377 10.27 12.81 -2.63
C ILE A 377 9.60 11.44 -2.69
N SER A 378 8.46 11.28 -2.02
CA SER A 378 7.72 10.02 -1.94
C SER A 378 6.22 10.24 -1.86
N PHE A 379 5.46 9.19 -2.16
CA PHE A 379 4.01 9.11 -1.99
C PHE A 379 3.61 7.68 -1.59
N SER A 380 2.42 7.53 -0.99
CA SER A 380 1.81 6.23 -0.70
C SER A 380 0.30 6.26 -0.92
N PHE A 381 -0.31 5.11 -1.17
CA PHE A 381 -1.76 4.97 -1.24
C PHE A 381 -2.30 4.32 0.04
N GLY A 382 -3.12 5.07 0.78
CA GLY A 382 -3.84 4.56 1.95
C GLY A 382 -5.18 3.95 1.58
N ARG A 383 -6.20 4.11 2.43
CA ARG A 383 -7.50 3.46 2.25
C ARG A 383 -8.34 4.21 1.20
N ASN A 384 -9.27 3.51 0.55
CA ASN A 384 -10.20 4.08 -0.45
C ASN A 384 -9.54 4.88 -1.61
N GLY A 385 -8.26 4.62 -1.91
CA GLY A 385 -7.50 5.31 -2.94
C GLY A 385 -6.99 6.70 -2.54
N ASN A 386 -7.03 7.06 -1.25
CA ASN A 386 -6.38 8.26 -0.73
C ASN A 386 -4.88 8.27 -1.10
N LEU A 387 -4.42 9.34 -1.74
CA LEU A 387 -3.01 9.55 -2.12
C LEU A 387 -2.35 10.45 -1.08
N PHE A 388 -1.37 9.90 -0.37
CA PHE A 388 -0.57 10.62 0.61
C PHE A 388 0.73 11.04 -0.08
N VAL A 389 1.14 12.29 0.07
CA VAL A 389 2.40 12.80 -0.49
C VAL A 389 3.18 13.50 0.63
N LEU A 390 4.46 13.17 0.74
CA LEU A 390 5.40 13.88 1.61
C LEU A 390 5.85 15.16 0.90
N ASP A 391 5.70 16.29 1.57
CA ASP A 391 6.28 17.57 1.20
C ASP A 391 7.51 17.79 2.09
N GLU A 392 8.70 17.51 1.57
CA GLU A 392 9.94 17.61 2.35
C GLU A 392 10.15 19.06 2.81
N TYR A 393 10.02 20.03 1.90
CA TYR A 393 10.43 21.42 2.06
C TYR A 393 9.87 22.14 3.30
N ILE A 394 8.66 21.77 3.76
CA ILE A 394 8.05 22.29 4.99
C ILE A 394 7.59 21.20 5.97
N ALA A 395 8.13 19.97 5.85
CA ALA A 395 7.82 18.82 6.71
C ALA A 395 6.32 18.65 6.98
N ARG A 396 5.54 18.41 5.91
CA ARG A 396 4.13 18.03 6.01
C ARG A 396 3.81 16.79 5.18
N VAL A 397 2.80 16.04 5.62
CA VAL A 397 2.13 15.04 4.79
C VAL A 397 0.78 15.62 4.35
N GLN A 398 0.57 15.70 3.04
CA GLN A 398 -0.73 16.05 2.46
C GLN A 398 -1.47 14.78 2.02
N MET A 399 -2.76 14.69 2.33
CA MET A 399 -3.67 13.68 1.82
C MET A 399 -4.55 14.29 0.73
N PHE A 400 -4.45 13.75 -0.47
CA PHE A 400 -5.30 14.04 -1.61
C PHE A 400 -6.35 12.94 -1.74
N THR A 401 -7.62 13.31 -1.95
CA THR A 401 -8.73 12.36 -2.09
C THR A 401 -9.13 12.22 -3.56
N ILE A 402 -9.72 11.08 -3.95
CA ILE A 402 -10.21 10.87 -5.33
C ILE A 402 -11.20 11.98 -5.70
N ASP A 403 -11.05 12.59 -6.88
CA ASP A 403 -12.11 13.42 -7.44
C ASP A 403 -13.22 12.52 -8.01
N LYS A 404 -14.37 12.49 -7.32
CA LYS A 404 -15.52 11.65 -7.64
C LYS A 404 -16.15 11.95 -9.01
N ASN A 405 -15.84 13.11 -9.59
CA ASN A 405 -16.30 13.47 -10.94
C ASN A 405 -15.52 12.75 -12.06
N THR A 406 -14.34 12.17 -11.76
CA THR A 406 -13.42 11.63 -12.76
C THR A 406 -13.83 10.26 -13.33
N CYS A 407 -14.62 9.48 -12.58
CA CYS A 407 -15.17 8.19 -13.01
C CYS A 407 -16.63 8.30 -13.47
N ALA A 408 -17.04 9.46 -14.00
CA ALA A 408 -18.37 9.64 -14.55
C ALA A 408 -18.62 8.71 -15.75
N HIS A 409 -19.77 8.05 -15.76
CA HIS A 409 -20.13 7.04 -16.75
C HIS A 409 -20.21 7.60 -18.19
N GLY A 410 -19.74 6.79 -19.14
CA GLY A 410 -20.24 6.76 -20.51
C GLY A 410 -21.28 5.65 -20.68
#